data_AF-A0A5E4G7U3-F1
#
_entry.id   AF-A0A5E4G7U3-F1
#
_cell.length_a   1.000
_cell.length_b   1.000
_cell.length_c   1.000
_cell.angle_alpha   90.00
_cell.angle_beta   90.00
_cell.angle_gamma   90.00
#
_symmetry.space_group_name_H-M   'P 1'
#
loop_
_entity.id
_entity.type
_entity.pdbx_description
1 polymer ?
#
loop_
_entity_poly.entity_id
_entity_poly.type
_entity_poly.pdbx_seq_one_letter_code
_entity_poly.pdbx_strand_id
1 'polypeptide(L)'
;LVIDKSPDLDLKRTFLFTLLGLVLVGPTLHFWYLYLSKLVTTPGASGAFQRLLLDQFIFSPIFIGVFLSTLMTLEGKPSQVVPKLQQEWFSAVLANWQLWIPFQFLNFRFVPQQFQVLAANSISLIWNVILSFKAHKEVLQK
;
A
#
# COMPACT_ATOMS: atom_id res chain seq x y z
N LEU A 1 -26.44 -5.55 13.74
CA LEU A 1 -25.08 -5.65 14.31
C LEU A 1 -24.72 -7.13 14.42
N VAL A 2 -24.45 -7.76 13.27
CA VAL A 2 -23.91 -9.12 13.24
C VAL A 2 -22.41 -8.94 13.41
N ILE A 3 -21.96 -9.08 14.65
CA ILE A 3 -20.53 -9.20 14.94
C ILE A 3 -20.12 -10.52 14.32
N ASP A 4 -19.43 -10.43 13.20
CA ASP A 4 -18.80 -11.54 12.52
C ASP A 4 -17.93 -12.29 13.56
N LYS A 5 -18.37 -13.47 14.00
CA LYS A 5 -17.51 -14.38 14.74
C LYS A 5 -16.49 -14.92 13.73
N SER A 6 -15.47 -14.12 13.42
CA SER A 6 -14.28 -14.66 12.75
C SER A 6 -13.70 -15.75 13.67
N PRO A 7 -13.55 -16.99 13.18
CA PRO A 7 -13.06 -18.09 13.99
C PRO A 7 -11.57 -17.88 14.22
N ASP A 8 -11.21 -17.57 15.46
CA ASP A 8 -9.85 -17.38 15.95
C ASP A 8 -9.05 -16.24 15.29
N LEU A 9 -8.30 -15.52 16.12
CA LEU A 9 -7.36 -14.52 15.64
C LEU A 9 -6.29 -15.27 14.82
N ASP A 10 -6.19 -15.01 13.52
CA ASP A 10 -5.16 -15.63 12.66
C ASP A 10 -3.79 -15.04 13.04
N LEU A 11 -3.21 -15.64 14.10
CA LEU A 11 -1.93 -15.23 14.68
C LEU A 11 -0.80 -15.37 13.66
N LYS A 12 -0.86 -16.37 12.79
CA LYS A 12 0.15 -16.58 11.74
C LYS A 12 0.11 -15.43 10.74
N ARG A 13 -1.06 -15.08 10.22
CA ARG A 13 -1.21 -13.96 9.28
C ARG A 13 -0.84 -12.63 9.94
N THR A 14 -1.32 -12.38 11.15
CA THR A 14 -0.99 -11.18 11.92
C THR A 14 0.53 -11.04 12.11
N PHE A 15 1.20 -12.13 12.49
CA PHE A 15 2.65 -12.16 12.66
C PHE A 15 3.40 -11.91 11.35
N LEU A 16 3.01 -12.58 10.25
CA LEU A 16 3.65 -12.39 8.94
C LEU A 16 3.52 -10.96 8.43
N PHE A 17 2.33 -10.36 8.54
CA PHE A 17 2.12 -8.96 8.17
C PHE A 17 2.93 -7.99 9.04
N THR A 18 3.02 -8.26 10.34
CA THR A 18 3.84 -7.45 11.26
C THR A 18 5.32 -7.56 10.90
N LEU A 19 5.82 -8.77 10.66
CA LEU A 19 7.21 -9.03 10.29
C LEU A 19 7.55 -8.39 8.94
N LEU A 20 6.69 -8.56 7.93
CA LEU A 20 6.86 -7.92 6.63
C LEU A 20 6.83 -6.39 6.77
N GLY A 21 5.93 -5.86 7.58
CA GLY A 21 5.86 -4.43 7.91
C GLY A 21 7.18 -3.89 8.45
N LEU A 22 7.77 -4.59 9.43
CA LEU A 22 8.98 -4.16 10.12
C LEU A 22 10.26 -4.37 9.32
N VAL A 23 10.38 -5.50 8.62
CA VAL A 23 11.65 -5.92 7.98
C VAL A 23 11.70 -5.53 6.51
N LEU A 24 10.56 -5.54 5.82
CA LEU A 24 10.49 -5.23 4.39
C LEU A 24 9.95 -3.83 4.16
N VAL A 25 8.70 -3.57 4.57
CA VAL A 25 7.98 -2.34 4.21
C VAL A 25 8.66 -1.10 4.79
N GLY A 26 8.93 -1.08 6.09
CA GLY A 26 9.53 0.06 6.78
C GLY A 26 10.89 0.49 6.21
N PRO A 27 11.90 -0.40 6.17
CA PRO A 27 13.21 -0.09 5.62
C PRO A 27 13.15 0.29 4.14
N THR A 28 12.40 -0.44 3.31
CA THR A 28 12.29 -0.15 1.88
C THR A 28 11.70 1.23 1.63
N LEU A 29 10.61 1.60 2.32
CA LEU A 29 10.02 2.94 2.19
C LEU A 29 10.97 4.04 2.69
N HIS A 30 11.66 3.81 3.80
CA HIS A 30 12.62 4.78 4.35
C HIS A 30 13.73 5.11 3.34
N PHE A 31 14.41 4.09 2.81
CA PHE A 31 15.47 4.29 1.83
C PHE A 31 14.94 4.82 0.49
N TRP A 32 13.75 4.40 0.06
CA TRP A 32 13.12 4.92 -1.15
C TRP A 32 12.86 6.42 -1.07
N TYR A 33 12.25 6.92 0.03
CA TYR A 33 12.00 8.35 0.17
C TYR A 33 13.28 9.18 0.28
N LEU A 34 14.33 8.65 0.93
CA LEU A 34 15.65 9.28 0.93
C LEU A 34 16.22 9.38 -0.49
N TYR A 35 16.17 8.30 -1.27
CA TYR A 35 16.66 8.27 -2.64
C TYR A 35 15.85 9.18 -3.56
N LEU A 36 14.53 9.16 -3.44
CA LEU A 36 13.61 10.00 -4.20
C LEU A 36 13.84 11.50 -3.93
N SER A 37 14.16 11.85 -2.68
CA SER A 37 14.51 13.22 -2.29
C SER A 37 15.81 13.72 -2.94
N LYS A 38 16.77 12.81 -3.20
CA LYS A 38 18.04 13.10 -3.89
C LYS A 38 17.88 13.17 -5.40
N LEU A 39 17.04 12.31 -5.97
CA LEU A 39 16.74 12.29 -7.41
C LEU A 39 15.98 13.54 -7.86
N VAL A 40 14.99 13.97 -7.08
CA VAL A 40 14.14 15.11 -7.43
C VAL A 40 14.50 16.30 -6.53
N THR A 41 15.39 17.15 -7.04
CA THR A 41 15.82 18.40 -6.40
C THR A 41 14.95 19.59 -6.76
N THR A 42 14.06 19.44 -7.75
CA THR A 42 13.13 20.48 -8.21
C THR A 42 12.23 20.96 -7.06
N PRO A 43 12.15 22.27 -6.78
CA PRO A 43 11.27 22.80 -5.75
C PRO A 43 9.81 22.92 -6.24
N GLY A 44 8.90 23.04 -5.27
CA GLY A 44 7.49 23.36 -5.53
C GLY A 44 6.69 22.25 -6.21
N ALA A 45 5.60 22.64 -6.88
CA ALA A 45 4.62 21.71 -7.46
C ALA A 45 5.20 20.79 -8.56
N SER A 46 6.22 21.27 -9.29
CA SER A 46 6.88 20.49 -10.34
C SER A 46 7.67 19.32 -9.74
N GLY A 47 8.43 19.55 -8.66
CA GLY A 47 9.12 18.49 -7.94
C GLY A 47 8.15 17.51 -7.26
N ALA A 48 7.06 18.01 -6.69
CA ALA A 48 5.99 17.17 -6.15
C ALA A 48 5.42 16.20 -7.20
N PHE A 49 5.15 16.70 -8.41
CA PHE A 49 4.63 15.89 -9.51
C PHE A 49 5.65 14.85 -10.00
N GLN A 50 6.92 15.24 -10.15
CA GLN A 50 8.00 14.31 -10.52
C GLN A 50 8.16 13.18 -9.48
N ARG A 51 8.14 13.53 -8.18
CA ARG A 51 8.19 12.55 -7.09
C ARG A 51 7.00 11.60 -7.13
N LEU A 52 5.80 12.14 -7.34
CA LEU A 52 4.57 11.35 -7.47
C LEU A 52 4.66 10.36 -8.63
N LEU A 53 5.15 10.79 -9.79
CA LEU A 53 5.27 9.92 -10.95
C LEU A 53 6.23 8.76 -10.69
N LEU A 54 7.41 9.04 -10.15
CA LEU A 54 8.39 8.00 -9.82
C LEU A 54 7.85 7.04 -8.74
N ASP A 55 7.20 7.57 -7.71
CA ASP A 55 6.66 6.78 -6.62
C ASP A 55 5.52 5.86 -7.08
N GLN A 56 4.56 6.40 -7.83
CA GLN A 56 3.36 5.66 -8.20
C GLN A 56 3.56 4.78 -9.42
N PHE A 57 4.34 5.20 -10.43
CA PHE A 57 4.47 4.45 -11.69
C PHE A 57 5.70 3.54 -11.76
N ILE A 58 6.69 3.73 -10.89
CA ILE A 58 7.90 2.89 -10.86
C ILE A 58 7.95 2.09 -9.56
N PHE A 59 7.98 2.78 -8.43
CA PHE A 59 8.19 2.10 -7.16
C PHE A 59 6.99 1.26 -6.74
N SER A 60 5.78 1.82 -6.74
CA SER A 60 4.59 1.12 -6.26
C SER A 60 4.30 -0.21 -7.00
N PRO A 61 4.35 -0.31 -8.34
CA PRO A 61 4.07 -1.57 -9.02
C PRO A 61 5.11 -2.65 -8.72
N ILE A 62 6.39 -2.27 -8.65
CA ILE A 62 7.48 -3.17 -8.29
C ILE A 62 7.31 -3.63 -6.83
N PHE A 63 7.07 -2.68 -5.93
CA PHE A 63 6.93 -2.95 -4.50
C PHE A 63 5.74 -3.87 -4.20
N ILE A 64 4.58 -3.65 -4.82
CA ILE A 64 3.40 -4.51 -4.69
C ILE A 64 3.71 -5.93 -5.19
N GLY A 65 4.42 -6.06 -6.32
CA GLY A 65 4.84 -7.36 -6.84
C GLY A 65 5.78 -8.11 -5.88
N VAL A 66 6.80 -7.43 -5.35
CA VAL A 66 7.72 -7.98 -4.35
C VAL A 66 6.96 -8.39 -3.09
N PHE A 67 6.12 -7.51 -2.56
CA PHE A 67 5.34 -7.78 -1.34
C PHE A 67 4.45 -9.00 -1.49
N LEU A 68 3.65 -9.09 -2.57
CA LEU A 68 2.79 -10.25 -2.83
C LEU A 68 3.60 -11.54 -2.99
N SER A 69 4.74 -11.46 -3.67
CA SER A 69 5.63 -12.62 -3.85
C SER A 69 6.19 -13.10 -2.50
N THR A 70 6.75 -12.20 -1.70
CA THR A 70 7.33 -12.52 -0.39
C THR A 70 6.26 -13.05 0.56
N LEU A 71 5.06 -12.45 0.57
CA LEU A 71 3.94 -12.92 1.39
C LEU A 71 3.56 -14.36 1.04
N MET A 72 3.36 -14.67 -0.25
CA MET A 72 3.01 -16.02 -0.71
C MET A 72 4.10 -17.05 -0.40
N THR A 73 5.38 -16.67 -0.53
CA THR A 73 6.51 -17.52 -0.14
C THR A 73 6.51 -17.82 1.36
N LEU A 74 6.33 -16.80 2.20
CA LEU A 74 6.32 -16.94 3.66
C LEU A 74 5.08 -17.68 4.18
N GLU A 75 3.97 -17.64 3.46
CA GLU A 75 2.80 -18.47 3.74
C GLU A 75 3.01 -19.95 3.41
N GLY A 76 4.11 -20.31 2.74
CA GLY A 76 4.43 -21.67 2.33
C GLY A 76 3.83 -22.06 0.97
N LYS A 77 3.46 -21.08 0.13
CA LYS A 77 2.84 -21.29 -1.18
C LYS A 77 3.68 -20.70 -2.34
N PRO A 78 4.99 -21.01 -2.45
CA PRO A 78 5.86 -20.41 -3.46
C PRO A 78 5.45 -20.73 -4.91
N SER A 79 4.86 -21.91 -5.16
CA SER A 79 4.36 -22.29 -6.49
C SER A 79 3.17 -21.45 -6.96
N GLN A 80 2.46 -20.81 -6.03
CA GLN A 80 1.29 -19.97 -6.35
C GLN A 80 1.65 -18.49 -6.54
N VAL A 81 2.92 -18.10 -6.40
CA VAL A 81 3.36 -16.70 -6.57
C VAL A 81 3.01 -16.17 -7.96
N VAL A 82 3.42 -16.88 -9.01
CA VAL A 82 3.18 -16.43 -10.40
C VAL A 82 1.68 -16.37 -10.72
N PRO A 83 0.86 -17.40 -10.45
CA PRO A 83 -0.59 -17.32 -10.62
C PRO A 83 -1.22 -16.15 -9.87
N LYS A 84 -0.82 -15.93 -8.61
CA LYS A 84 -1.34 -14.85 -7.76
C LYS A 84 -1.01 -13.47 -8.34
N LEU A 85 0.22 -13.28 -8.81
CA LEU A 85 0.62 -12.03 -9.46
C LEU A 85 -0.17 -11.81 -10.75
N GLN A 86 -0.30 -12.81 -11.61
CA GLN A 86 -1.06 -12.68 -12.86
C GLN A 86 -2.53 -12.30 -12.61
N GLN A 87 -3.12 -12.83 -11.54
CA GLN A 87 -4.52 -12.59 -11.22
C GLN A 87 -4.75 -11.26 -10.50
N GLU A 88 -3.92 -10.92 -9.51
CA GLU A 88 -4.23 -9.86 -8.54
C GLU A 88 -3.30 -8.65 -8.62
N TRP A 89 -2.10 -8.78 -9.20
CA TRP A 89 -1.12 -7.68 -9.19
C TRP A 89 -1.66 -6.42 -9.85
N PHE A 90 -2.23 -6.54 -11.06
CA PHE A 90 -2.76 -5.38 -11.77
C PHE A 90 -3.93 -4.73 -11.03
N SER A 91 -4.83 -5.55 -10.48
CA SER A 91 -5.95 -5.06 -9.68
C SER A 91 -5.46 -4.34 -8.42
N ALA A 92 -4.44 -4.88 -7.75
CA ALA A 92 -3.82 -4.28 -6.58
C ALA A 92 -3.11 -2.95 -6.89
N VAL A 93 -2.37 -2.87 -8.01
CA VAL A 93 -1.73 -1.64 -8.47
C VAL A 93 -2.77 -0.58 -8.82
N LEU A 94 -3.84 -0.96 -9.52
CA LEU A 94 -4.91 -0.02 -9.87
C LEU A 94 -5.64 0.51 -8.63
N ALA A 95 -5.97 -0.37 -7.68
CA ALA A 95 -6.58 0.02 -6.42
C ALA A 95 -5.67 0.95 -5.61
N ASN A 96 -4.36 0.68 -5.61
CA ASN A 96 -3.36 1.56 -5.01
C ASN A 96 -3.38 2.95 -5.68
N TRP A 97 -3.35 3.02 -7.01
CA TRP A 97 -3.38 4.29 -7.73
C TRP A 97 -4.66 5.09 -7.49
N GLN A 98 -5.82 4.44 -7.47
CA GLN A 98 -7.11 5.10 -7.24
C GLN A 98 -7.16 5.81 -5.88
N LEU A 99 -6.50 5.25 -4.86
CA LEU A 99 -6.42 5.87 -3.54
C LEU A 99 -5.30 6.91 -3.48
N TRP A 100 -4.09 6.52 -3.87
CA TRP A 100 -2.88 7.26 -3.54
C TRP A 100 -2.59 8.37 -4.53
N ILE A 101 -2.82 8.23 -5.83
CA ILE A 101 -2.55 9.32 -6.78
C ILE A 101 -3.30 10.62 -6.43
N PRO A 102 -4.63 10.63 -6.24
CA PRO A 102 -5.35 11.86 -5.92
C PRO A 102 -4.95 12.41 -4.55
N PHE A 103 -4.80 11.54 -3.55
CA PHE A 103 -4.40 11.96 -2.21
C PHE A 103 -2.99 12.55 -2.19
N GLN A 104 -2.02 11.87 -2.79
CA GLN A 104 -0.62 12.24 -2.72
C GLN A 104 -0.32 13.49 -3.54
N PHE A 105 -1.07 13.74 -4.62
CA PHE A 105 -1.05 15.03 -5.31
C PHE A 105 -1.47 16.19 -4.38
N LEU A 106 -2.59 16.04 -3.66
CA LEU A 106 -3.04 17.04 -2.69
C LEU A 106 -2.04 17.19 -1.53
N ASN A 107 -1.51 16.06 -1.04
CA ASN A 107 -0.54 16.01 0.06
C ASN A 107 0.74 16.78 -0.29
N PHE A 108 1.35 16.50 -1.44
CA PHE A 108 2.56 17.21 -1.85
C PHE A 108 2.30 18.68 -2.24
N ARG A 109 1.08 19.04 -2.63
CA ARG A 109 0.73 20.41 -3.01
C ARG A 109 0.41 21.31 -1.82
N PHE A 110 -0.34 20.80 -0.84
CA PHE A 110 -0.92 21.62 0.23
C PHE A 110 -0.35 21.34 1.62
N VAL A 111 0.24 20.17 1.84
CA VAL A 111 0.72 19.76 3.17
C VAL A 111 2.23 20.03 3.26
N PRO A 112 2.71 20.79 4.27
CA PRO A 112 4.13 20.98 4.53
C PRO A 112 4.85 19.64 4.69
N GLN A 113 6.08 19.53 4.18
CA GLN A 113 6.83 18.28 4.09
C GLN A 113 6.86 17.45 5.38
N GLN A 114 7.03 18.10 6.54
CA GLN A 114 7.07 17.46 7.85
C GLN A 114 5.75 16.76 8.26
N PHE A 115 4.61 17.16 7.69
CA PHE A 115 3.29 16.60 8.00
C PHE A 115 2.76 15.64 6.93
N GLN A 116 3.45 15.49 5.80
CA GLN A 116 2.97 14.65 4.69
C GLN A 116 2.81 13.19 5.09
N VAL A 117 3.69 12.69 5.97
CA VAL A 117 3.59 11.34 6.55
C VAL A 117 2.37 11.22 7.45
N LEU A 118 2.10 12.23 8.28
CA LEU A 118 0.94 12.23 9.17
C LEU A 118 -0.38 12.21 8.37
N ALA A 119 -0.48 13.05 7.34
CA ALA A 119 -1.65 13.07 6.45
C ALA A 119 -1.87 11.72 5.75
N ALA A 120 -0.79 11.07 5.29
CA ALA A 120 -0.85 9.77 4.64
C ALA A 120 -1.37 8.67 5.59
N ASN A 121 -0.94 8.69 6.85
CA ASN A 121 -1.43 7.78 7.86
C ASN A 121 -2.92 7.99 8.15
N SER A 122 -3.40 9.24 8.21
CA SER A 122 -4.82 9.54 8.42
C SER A 122 -5.70 9.01 7.29
N ILE A 123 -5.30 9.20 6.03
CA ILE A 123 -6.04 8.65 4.89
C ILE A 123 -5.97 7.12 4.85
N SER A 124 -4.82 6.53 5.21
CA SER A 124 -4.70 5.08 5.33
C SER A 124 -5.71 4.51 6.32
N LEU A 125 -5.93 5.19 7.45
CA LEU A 125 -6.90 4.78 8.46
C LEU A 125 -8.33 4.85 7.92
N ILE A 126 -8.69 5.94 7.23
CA ILE A 126 -10.00 6.07 6.56
C ILE A 126 -10.20 4.96 5.52
N TRP A 127 -9.17 4.67 4.72
CA TRP A 127 -9.23 3.62 3.73
C TRP A 127 -9.40 2.23 4.35
N ASN A 128 -8.67 1.93 5.43
CA ASN A 128 -8.82 0.67 6.16
C ASN A 128 -10.24 0.50 6.71
N VAL A 129 -10.86 1.58 7.20
CA VAL A 129 -12.26 1.57 7.63
C VAL A 129 -13.18 1.29 6.44
N ILE A 130 -13.01 1.97 5.30
CA ILE A 130 -13.82 1.75 4.09
C ILE A 130 -13.68 0.31 3.57
N LEU A 131 -12.44 -0.22 3.53
CA LEU A 131 -12.18 -1.59 3.12
C LEU A 131 -12.84 -2.60 4.05
N SER A 132 -12.77 -2.38 5.37
CA SER A 132 -13.49 -3.19 6.35
C SER A 132 -14.99 -3.17 6.08
N PHE A 133 -15.59 -1.98 5.89
CA PHE A 133 -17.02 -1.87 5.56
C PHE A 133 -17.40 -2.56 4.24
N LYS A 134 -16.56 -2.47 3.20
CA LYS A 134 -16.82 -3.13 1.92
C LYS A 134 -16.65 -4.64 1.99
N ALA A 135 -15.67 -5.13 2.75
CA ALA A 135 -15.44 -6.56 2.95
C ALA A 135 -16.56 -7.24 3.75
N HIS A 136 -17.22 -6.51 4.66
CA HIS A 136 -18.36 -7.00 5.45
C HIS A 136 -19.74 -6.65 4.86
N LYS A 137 -19.80 -6.04 3.68
CA LYS A 137 -21.08 -5.84 2.97
C LYS A 137 -21.46 -7.16 2.31
N GLU A 138 -22.52 -7.80 2.82
CA GLU A 138 -23.07 -9.03 2.25
C GLU A 138 -23.27 -8.88 0.73
N VAL A 139 -22.71 -9.81 -0.03
CA VAL A 139 -23.05 -10.01 -1.43
C VAL A 139 -24.50 -10.48 -1.44
N LEU A 140 -25.43 -9.55 -1.69
CA LEU A 140 -26.80 -9.91 -2.04
C LEU A 140 -26.72 -10.71 -3.32
N GLN A 141 -26.73 -12.04 -3.21
CA GLN A 141 -27.03 -12.93 -4.33
C GLN A 141 -28.43 -12.54 -4.82
N LYS A 142 -28.49 -11.93 -6.01
CA LYS A 142 -29.73 -11.83 -6.78
C LYS A 142 -29.94 -13.13 -7.53
#